data_AF-A0A4Q9M3Z5-F1
#
_entry.id   AF-A0A4Q9M3Z5-F1
#
_cell.length_a   1.000
_cell.length_b   1.000
_cell.length_c   1.000
_cell.angle_alpha   90.00
_cell.angle_beta   90.00
_cell.angle_gamma   90.00
#
_symmetry.space_group_name_H-M   'P 1'
#
loop_
_entity.id
_entity.type
_entity.pdbx_description
1 polymer ?
#
loop_
_entity_poly.entity_id
_entity_poly.type
_entity_poly.pdbx_seq_one_letter_code
_entity_poly.pdbx_strand_id
1 'polypeptide(L)'
;MPLENVNILRVNQGIQSFLFELSLCGFKIDNATDLKCLIRFNRVKKLDLSDSPISFNKTGIVLLPDETYLPTSLEVLILDNLKFSSSSIIYLVNGLKNLKKISMKGFKFHFLQIYTSFFEILTQIEEIDFSNCDFDNISPFIFQNLKSLIVLRLFNAKVKKYSDIWEFLNSLPRPQGVTDLSLGNVRFYTPSIIKATASTVVHKSNLTEVYSFFQTKNSLKVLSLHLVVFEKQSISRHLLECFCQLDHLYVGYDALSEQSEQLNILKENVPPHVLKIFKCTNKGSDISKVR
;
A
#
# COMPACT_ATOMS: atom_id res chain seq x y z
N MET A 1 20.09 3.03 -22.96
CA MET A 1 21.31 2.19 -23.09
C MET A 1 20.91 0.83 -22.56
N PRO A 2 21.11 -0.26 -23.32
CA PRO A 2 20.76 -1.61 -22.87
C PRO A 2 21.35 -1.86 -21.48
N LEU A 3 20.58 -2.47 -20.57
CA LEU A 3 21.03 -2.74 -19.20
C LEU A 3 22.33 -3.56 -19.22
N GLU A 4 22.42 -4.49 -20.17
CA GLU A 4 23.59 -5.30 -20.45
C GLU A 4 24.86 -4.50 -20.82
N ASN A 5 24.76 -3.22 -21.15
CA ASN A 5 25.92 -2.39 -21.48
C ASN A 5 26.45 -1.62 -20.26
N VAL A 6 25.76 -1.65 -19.12
CA VAL A 6 26.26 -1.05 -17.89
C VAL A 6 27.47 -1.87 -17.42
N ASN A 7 28.67 -1.27 -17.44
CA ASN A 7 29.95 -1.96 -17.24
C ASN A 7 30.01 -2.83 -15.97
N ILE A 8 29.36 -2.39 -14.88
CA ILE A 8 29.31 -3.15 -13.62
C ILE A 8 28.48 -4.44 -13.76
N LEU A 9 27.54 -4.48 -14.70
CA LEU A 9 26.69 -5.64 -14.99
C LEU A 9 27.37 -6.66 -15.94
N ARG A 10 28.42 -6.26 -16.66
CA ARG A 10 29.07 -7.11 -17.69
C ARG A 10 30.12 -8.10 -17.16
N VAL A 11 31.02 -7.70 -16.27
CA VAL A 11 32.35 -8.38 -16.25
C VAL A 11 32.83 -8.90 -14.90
N ASN A 12 32.35 -8.38 -13.76
CA ASN A 12 33.00 -8.72 -12.49
C ASN A 12 32.26 -9.84 -11.72
N GLN A 13 32.62 -11.11 -11.98
CA GLN A 13 32.12 -12.28 -11.24
C GLN A 13 32.28 -12.11 -9.72
N GLY A 14 33.32 -11.39 -9.28
CA GLY A 14 33.50 -11.03 -7.87
C GLY A 14 32.28 -10.25 -7.35
N ILE A 15 31.95 -9.13 -7.98
CA ILE A 15 30.82 -8.26 -7.55
C ILE A 15 29.49 -9.01 -7.55
N GLN A 16 29.25 -9.89 -8.53
CA GLN A 16 28.01 -10.67 -8.64
C GLN A 16 27.75 -11.53 -7.39
N SER A 17 28.81 -12.06 -6.78
CA SER A 17 28.73 -12.94 -5.61
C SER A 17 28.64 -12.22 -4.26
N PHE A 18 28.79 -10.89 -4.22
CA PHE A 18 28.79 -10.10 -2.99
C PHE A 18 27.68 -9.03 -2.93
N LEU A 19 26.97 -8.80 -4.03
CA LEU A 19 25.91 -7.79 -4.07
C LEU A 19 24.63 -8.31 -3.42
N PHE A 20 24.17 -7.64 -2.35
CA PHE A 20 22.92 -7.95 -1.66
C PHE A 20 21.81 -6.94 -1.96
N GLU A 21 22.16 -5.71 -2.30
CA GLU A 21 21.22 -4.66 -2.70
C GLU A 21 21.65 -4.05 -4.03
N LEU A 22 20.68 -3.80 -4.90
CA LEU A 22 20.89 -3.13 -6.17
C LEU A 22 19.79 -2.08 -6.35
N SER A 23 20.17 -0.85 -6.67
CA SER A 23 19.24 0.18 -7.11
C SER A 23 19.55 0.58 -8.55
N LEU A 24 18.52 0.53 -9.38
CA LEU A 24 18.49 1.06 -10.73
C LEU A 24 17.48 2.22 -10.80
N CYS A 25 17.22 2.90 -9.67
CA CYS A 25 16.24 3.98 -9.59
C CYS A 25 16.51 5.06 -10.66
N GLY A 26 15.46 5.46 -11.37
CA GLY A 26 15.52 6.40 -12.49
C GLY A 26 16.22 5.90 -13.75
N PHE A 27 16.71 4.66 -13.78
CA PHE A 27 17.41 4.12 -14.93
C PHE A 27 16.42 3.76 -16.04
N LYS A 28 16.66 4.26 -17.25
CA LYS A 28 15.80 3.96 -18.39
C LYS A 28 16.05 2.53 -18.89
N ILE A 29 15.02 1.69 -18.80
CA ILE A 29 15.03 0.31 -19.28
C ILE A 29 14.26 0.25 -20.59
N ASP A 30 15.01 0.33 -21.69
CA ASP A 30 14.44 0.38 -23.04
C ASP A 30 13.68 -0.89 -23.44
N ASN A 31 13.98 -2.03 -22.80
CA ASN A 31 13.28 -3.30 -22.99
C ASN A 31 13.23 -4.09 -21.67
N ALA A 32 12.03 -4.46 -21.22
CA ALA A 32 11.83 -5.23 -19.99
C ALA A 32 12.58 -6.58 -19.98
N THR A 33 12.83 -7.19 -21.14
CA THR A 33 13.63 -8.43 -21.20
C THR A 33 15.07 -8.25 -20.75
N ASP A 34 15.61 -7.02 -20.81
CA ASP A 34 16.97 -6.72 -20.36
C ASP A 34 17.14 -6.95 -18.86
N LEU A 35 16.05 -6.92 -18.08
CA LEU A 35 16.05 -7.23 -16.66
C LEU A 35 16.52 -8.66 -16.39
N LYS A 36 16.31 -9.60 -17.33
CA LYS A 36 16.75 -11.01 -17.20
C LYS A 36 18.26 -11.12 -16.96
N CYS A 37 19.03 -10.12 -17.41
CA CYS A 37 20.46 -10.05 -17.16
C CYS A 37 20.78 -9.98 -15.65
N LEU A 38 19.85 -9.51 -14.81
CA LEU A 38 20.02 -9.38 -13.37
C LEU A 38 20.00 -10.72 -12.64
N ILE A 39 19.47 -11.80 -13.24
CA ILE A 39 19.39 -13.13 -12.60
C ILE A 39 20.78 -13.66 -12.19
N ARG A 40 21.84 -13.21 -12.86
CA ARG A 40 23.23 -13.55 -12.51
C ARG A 40 23.61 -13.09 -11.09
N PHE A 41 22.92 -12.08 -10.54
CA PHE A 41 23.12 -11.58 -9.18
C PHE A 41 22.30 -12.38 -8.16
N ASN A 42 22.64 -13.65 -8.00
CA ASN A 42 21.89 -14.64 -7.21
C ASN A 42 21.91 -14.42 -5.68
N ARG A 43 22.59 -13.38 -5.20
CA ARG A 43 22.58 -12.97 -3.78
C ARG A 43 21.85 -11.65 -3.53
N VAL A 44 21.36 -10.98 -4.56
CA VAL A 44 20.61 -9.75 -4.39
C VAL A 44 19.29 -10.07 -3.72
N LYS A 45 19.10 -9.51 -2.54
CA LYS A 45 17.90 -9.62 -1.71
C LYS A 45 17.00 -8.41 -1.88
N LYS A 46 17.55 -7.26 -2.26
CA LYS A 46 16.77 -6.03 -2.47
C LYS A 46 17.07 -5.43 -3.84
N LEU A 47 16.01 -5.21 -4.61
CA LEU A 47 16.09 -4.52 -5.88
C LEU A 47 15.15 -3.31 -5.87
N ASP A 48 15.69 -2.17 -6.25
CA ASP A 48 14.96 -0.93 -6.42
C ASP A 48 14.96 -0.51 -7.89
N LEU A 49 13.77 -0.50 -8.48
CA LEU A 49 13.51 -0.06 -9.86
C LEU A 49 12.66 1.23 -9.87
N SER A 50 12.58 1.96 -8.76
CA SER A 50 11.72 3.15 -8.65
C SER A 50 12.01 4.17 -9.74
N ASP A 51 10.99 4.90 -10.19
CA ASP A 51 11.10 5.96 -11.18
C ASP A 51 11.74 5.55 -12.54
N SER A 52 11.94 4.24 -12.77
CA SER A 52 12.60 3.72 -13.97
C SER A 52 11.58 3.62 -15.12
N PRO A 53 11.76 4.33 -16.23
CA PRO A 53 10.90 4.11 -17.39
C PRO A 53 11.24 2.76 -18.02
N ILE A 54 10.34 1.78 -17.89
CA ILE A 54 10.47 0.42 -18.45
C ILE A 54 9.52 0.26 -19.63
N SER A 55 10.04 -0.06 -20.81
CA SER A 55 9.22 -0.38 -21.98
C SER A 55 9.01 -1.89 -22.12
N PHE A 56 7.75 -2.31 -22.23
CA PHE A 56 7.36 -3.72 -22.35
C PHE A 56 7.06 -4.19 -23.77
N ASN A 57 7.08 -3.28 -24.76
CA ASN A 57 6.59 -3.56 -26.12
C ASN A 57 7.45 -2.98 -27.25
N LYS A 58 8.63 -2.43 -26.96
CA LYS A 58 9.44 -1.69 -27.94
C LYS A 58 9.87 -2.53 -29.16
N THR A 59 9.91 -3.86 -29.01
CA THR A 59 10.50 -4.79 -29.99
C THR A 59 9.54 -5.89 -30.46
N GLY A 60 8.26 -5.85 -30.07
CA GLY A 60 7.33 -6.98 -30.32
C GLY A 60 7.63 -8.24 -29.50
N ILE A 61 8.63 -8.20 -28.62
CA ILE A 61 8.94 -9.26 -27.67
C ILE A 61 7.97 -9.14 -26.49
N VAL A 62 7.19 -10.19 -26.26
CA VAL A 62 6.23 -10.30 -25.17
C VAL A 62 6.90 -11.05 -24.02
N LEU A 63 6.78 -10.54 -22.79
CA LEU A 63 7.21 -11.29 -21.62
C LEU A 63 6.44 -12.61 -21.53
N LEU A 64 7.18 -13.71 -21.44
CA LEU A 64 6.60 -15.04 -21.36
C LEU A 64 6.13 -15.36 -19.92
N PRO A 65 4.93 -15.94 -19.74
CA PRO A 65 4.37 -16.25 -18.42
C PRO A 65 5.23 -17.17 -17.55
N ASP A 66 5.98 -18.08 -18.15
CA ASP A 66 6.77 -19.08 -17.41
C ASP A 66 8.23 -18.63 -17.17
N GLU A 67 8.59 -17.43 -17.62
CA GLU A 67 9.93 -16.90 -17.42
C GLU A 67 10.02 -16.04 -16.16
N THR A 68 11.19 -16.10 -15.53
CA THR A 68 11.59 -15.18 -14.47
C THR A 68 12.52 -14.13 -15.06
N TYR A 69 12.28 -12.87 -14.74
CA TYR A 69 13.07 -11.73 -15.24
C TYR A 69 13.92 -11.06 -14.16
N LEU A 70 13.70 -11.36 -12.88
CA LEU A 70 14.40 -10.77 -11.75
C LEU A 70 15.12 -11.85 -10.91
N PRO A 71 16.12 -11.50 -10.08
CA PRO A 71 16.80 -12.49 -9.23
C PRO A 71 15.83 -13.23 -8.30
N THR A 72 15.85 -14.56 -8.30
CA THR A 72 14.97 -15.39 -7.46
C THR A 72 15.31 -15.33 -5.96
N SER A 73 16.47 -14.78 -5.62
CA SER A 73 16.91 -14.48 -4.24
C SER A 73 16.24 -13.25 -3.63
N LEU A 74 15.45 -12.50 -4.40
CA LEU A 74 14.83 -11.26 -3.92
C LEU A 74 13.88 -11.51 -2.75
N GLU A 75 14.07 -10.72 -1.70
CA GLU A 75 13.21 -10.60 -0.52
C GLU A 75 12.46 -9.26 -0.52
N VAL A 76 13.03 -8.22 -1.14
CA VAL A 76 12.48 -6.86 -1.22
C VAL A 76 12.52 -6.35 -2.65
N LEU A 77 11.37 -5.88 -3.16
CA LEU A 77 11.26 -5.28 -4.48
C LEU A 77 10.56 -3.92 -4.41
N ILE A 78 11.21 -2.88 -4.91
CA ILE A 78 10.67 -1.51 -4.93
C ILE A 78 10.41 -1.11 -6.38
N LEU A 79 9.16 -0.78 -6.68
CA LEU A 79 8.59 -0.49 -8.00
C LEU A 79 7.85 0.85 -7.99
N ASP A 80 8.29 1.78 -7.14
CA ASP A 80 7.59 3.04 -6.92
C ASP A 80 7.60 3.90 -8.19
N ASN A 81 6.49 4.61 -8.44
CA ASN A 81 6.27 5.52 -9.56
C ASN A 81 6.50 4.92 -10.95
N LEU A 82 6.50 3.59 -11.07
CA LEU A 82 6.60 2.91 -12.35
C LEU A 82 5.32 3.05 -13.18
N LYS A 83 5.50 3.23 -14.49
CA LYS A 83 4.41 3.30 -15.47
C LYS A 83 4.46 2.07 -16.36
N PHE A 84 3.67 1.04 -16.04
CA PHE A 84 3.49 -0.15 -16.87
C PHE A 84 2.02 -0.42 -17.16
N SER A 85 1.74 -1.14 -18.25
CA SER A 85 0.42 -1.75 -18.44
C SER A 85 0.17 -2.81 -17.36
N SER A 86 -1.07 -2.87 -16.88
CA SER A 86 -1.56 -3.73 -15.81
C SER A 86 -1.13 -5.20 -15.91
N SER A 87 -1.09 -5.76 -17.13
CA SER A 87 -0.73 -7.17 -17.39
C SER A 87 0.75 -7.46 -17.23
N SER A 88 1.60 -6.45 -17.37
CA SER A 88 3.04 -6.65 -17.47
C SER A 88 3.72 -6.89 -16.12
N ILE A 89 3.09 -6.42 -15.05
CA ILE A 89 3.64 -6.50 -13.70
C ILE A 89 3.74 -7.93 -13.17
N ILE A 90 2.78 -8.76 -13.56
CA ILE A 90 2.72 -10.19 -13.19
C ILE A 90 4.03 -10.87 -13.58
N TYR A 91 4.54 -10.58 -14.79
CA TYR A 91 5.77 -11.18 -15.29
C TYR A 91 7.02 -10.74 -14.53
N LEU A 92 7.04 -9.55 -13.91
CA LEU A 92 8.18 -9.13 -13.10
C LEU A 92 8.24 -9.86 -11.76
N VAL A 93 7.08 -10.13 -11.15
CA VAL A 93 7.00 -10.81 -9.84
C VAL A 93 6.92 -12.33 -9.95
N ASN A 94 6.70 -12.86 -11.15
CA ASN A 94 6.58 -14.29 -11.37
C ASN A 94 7.89 -15.02 -10.99
N GLY A 95 7.75 -16.14 -10.27
CA GLY A 95 8.88 -16.95 -9.81
C GLY A 95 9.66 -16.39 -8.61
N LEU A 96 9.30 -15.21 -8.08
CA LEU A 96 9.97 -14.60 -6.91
C LEU A 96 9.48 -15.19 -5.59
N LYS A 97 9.74 -16.47 -5.37
CA LYS A 97 9.21 -17.24 -4.22
C LYS A 97 9.72 -16.77 -2.85
N ASN A 98 10.83 -16.03 -2.78
CA ASN A 98 11.38 -15.52 -1.53
C ASN A 98 10.93 -14.08 -1.21
N LEU A 99 10.10 -13.49 -2.07
CA LEU A 99 9.71 -12.10 -1.94
C LEU A 99 8.81 -11.92 -0.71
N LYS A 100 9.24 -11.05 0.21
CA LYS A 100 8.54 -10.73 1.45
C LYS A 100 7.99 -9.32 1.48
N LYS A 101 8.64 -8.39 0.78
CA LYS A 101 8.27 -6.97 0.78
C LYS A 101 8.15 -6.45 -0.64
N ILE A 102 7.08 -5.74 -0.92
CA ILE A 102 6.89 -5.05 -2.18
C ILE A 102 6.38 -3.63 -1.95
N SER A 103 7.00 -2.67 -2.63
CA SER A 103 6.53 -1.28 -2.68
C SER A 103 6.17 -0.95 -4.11
N MET A 104 5.00 -0.37 -4.33
CA MET A 104 4.52 0.05 -5.65
C MET A 104 3.84 1.42 -5.54
N LYS A 105 4.45 2.35 -4.80
CA LYS A 105 3.84 3.66 -4.54
C LYS A 105 3.51 4.38 -5.84
N GLY A 106 2.40 5.11 -5.85
CA GLY A 106 1.99 5.89 -7.01
C GLY A 106 1.52 5.05 -8.20
N PHE A 107 1.38 3.73 -8.03
CA PHE A 107 0.92 2.85 -9.10
C PHE A 107 -0.57 3.03 -9.38
N LYS A 108 -0.97 2.95 -10.66
CA LYS A 108 -2.36 3.12 -11.07
C LYS A 108 -2.97 1.79 -11.50
N PHE A 109 -3.81 1.22 -10.65
CA PHE A 109 -4.51 -0.02 -10.92
C PHE A 109 -5.74 0.23 -11.80
N HIS A 110 -5.54 0.32 -13.11
CA HIS A 110 -6.64 0.33 -14.07
C HIS A 110 -6.92 -1.12 -14.54
N PHE A 111 -8.16 -1.60 -14.43
CA PHE A 111 -8.71 -2.91 -14.91
C PHE A 111 -8.65 -4.14 -13.96
N LEU A 112 -9.83 -4.60 -13.53
CA LEU A 112 -10.06 -5.56 -12.44
C LEU A 112 -9.56 -7.00 -12.69
N GLN A 113 -9.70 -7.56 -13.90
CA GLN A 113 -9.45 -9.00 -14.15
C GLN A 113 -7.99 -9.42 -14.03
N ILE A 114 -7.05 -8.53 -14.35
CA ILE A 114 -5.62 -8.85 -14.38
C ILE A 114 -5.02 -8.81 -12.97
N TYR A 115 -5.51 -7.95 -12.09
CA TYR A 115 -4.90 -7.81 -10.77
C TYR A 115 -5.21 -8.96 -9.84
N THR A 116 -6.32 -9.69 -10.03
CA THR A 116 -6.59 -10.90 -9.24
C THR A 116 -5.41 -11.86 -9.29
N SER A 117 -4.86 -12.13 -10.47
CA SER A 117 -3.70 -13.00 -10.65
C SER A 117 -2.41 -12.41 -10.07
N PHE A 118 -2.22 -11.10 -10.13
CA PHE A 118 -1.08 -10.44 -9.48
C PHE A 118 -1.11 -10.69 -7.96
N PHE A 119 -2.25 -10.45 -7.31
CA PHE A 119 -2.40 -10.62 -5.87
C PHE A 119 -2.40 -12.10 -5.43
N GLU A 120 -2.78 -13.03 -6.30
CA GLU A 120 -2.66 -14.48 -6.08
C GLU A 120 -1.20 -14.95 -6.02
N ILE A 121 -0.28 -14.28 -6.71
CA ILE A 121 1.16 -14.60 -6.66
C ILE A 121 1.78 -14.09 -5.34
N LEU A 122 1.24 -13.01 -4.77
CA LEU A 122 1.77 -12.35 -3.57
C LEU A 122 1.36 -13.00 -2.24
N THR A 123 0.99 -14.29 -2.23
CA THR A 123 0.48 -14.99 -1.03
C THR A 123 1.45 -15.06 0.15
N GLN A 124 2.76 -14.97 -0.12
CA GLN A 124 3.83 -14.99 0.88
C GLN A 124 4.33 -13.59 1.30
N ILE A 125 3.78 -12.53 0.71
CA ILE A 125 4.20 -11.17 1.05
C ILE A 125 3.79 -10.82 2.48
N GLU A 126 4.76 -10.33 3.24
CA GLU A 126 4.65 -9.88 4.62
C GLU A 126 4.42 -8.36 4.69
N GLU A 127 5.02 -7.58 3.78
CA GLU A 127 4.87 -6.12 3.76
C GLU A 127 4.53 -5.57 2.38
N ILE A 128 3.49 -4.72 2.35
CA ILE A 128 3.06 -4.03 1.14
C ILE A 128 3.01 -2.53 1.37
N ASP A 129 3.53 -1.77 0.42
CA ASP A 129 3.31 -0.34 0.32
C ASP A 129 2.65 0.05 -1.01
N PHE A 130 1.37 0.42 -0.93
CA PHE A 130 0.56 0.96 -2.01
C PHE A 130 0.15 2.41 -1.75
N SER A 131 1.01 3.17 -1.09
CA SER A 131 0.75 4.58 -0.86
C SER A 131 0.66 5.34 -2.19
N ASN A 132 -0.27 6.28 -2.30
CA ASN A 132 -0.59 7.04 -3.51
C ASN A 132 -1.07 6.20 -4.69
N CYS A 133 -1.44 4.93 -4.47
CA CYS A 133 -1.99 4.11 -5.54
C CYS A 133 -3.43 4.51 -5.87
N ASP A 134 -3.83 4.25 -7.11
CA ASP A 134 -5.21 4.42 -7.57
C ASP A 134 -5.85 3.06 -7.81
N PHE A 135 -6.81 2.68 -6.97
CA PHE A 135 -7.58 1.43 -7.01
C PHE A 135 -8.96 1.62 -7.68
N ASP A 136 -9.12 2.64 -8.53
CA ASP A 136 -10.39 2.84 -9.23
C ASP A 136 -10.82 1.59 -10.01
N ASN A 137 -12.06 1.17 -9.80
CA ASN A 137 -12.62 -0.06 -10.35
C ASN A 137 -11.87 -1.35 -9.98
N ILE A 138 -11.20 -1.39 -8.82
CA ILE A 138 -10.69 -2.63 -8.22
C ILE A 138 -11.70 -3.18 -7.22
N SER A 139 -11.80 -4.51 -7.15
CA SER A 139 -12.66 -5.21 -6.20
C SER A 139 -12.16 -4.99 -4.76
N PRO A 140 -13.04 -4.80 -3.77
CA PRO A 140 -12.62 -4.71 -2.37
C PRO A 140 -11.98 -6.02 -1.87
N PHE A 141 -12.21 -7.14 -2.54
CA PHE A 141 -11.66 -8.46 -2.20
C PHE A 141 -10.23 -8.73 -2.69
N ILE A 142 -9.56 -7.71 -3.24
CA ILE A 142 -8.25 -7.89 -3.88
C ILE A 142 -7.15 -8.37 -2.90
N PHE A 143 -7.30 -8.08 -1.61
CA PHE A 143 -6.32 -8.49 -0.59
C PHE A 143 -6.61 -9.84 0.06
N GLN A 144 -7.71 -10.53 -0.28
CA GLN A 144 -8.16 -11.74 0.42
C GLN A 144 -7.14 -12.89 0.42
N ASN A 145 -6.25 -12.92 -0.58
CA ASN A 145 -5.24 -13.97 -0.75
C ASN A 145 -3.89 -13.64 -0.09
N LEU A 146 -3.70 -12.45 0.48
CA LEU A 146 -2.46 -12.01 1.10
C LEU A 146 -2.29 -12.57 2.53
N LYS A 147 -2.27 -13.91 2.64
CA LYS A 147 -2.40 -14.63 3.92
C LYS A 147 -1.26 -14.38 4.90
N SER A 148 -0.09 -13.99 4.40
CA SER A 148 1.11 -13.72 5.21
C SER A 148 1.30 -12.23 5.54
N LEU A 149 0.35 -11.37 5.16
CA LEU A 149 0.50 -9.92 5.26
C LEU A 149 0.45 -9.43 6.70
N ILE A 150 1.53 -8.77 7.12
CA ILE A 150 1.73 -8.21 8.47
C ILE A 150 1.65 -6.68 8.43
N VAL A 151 2.23 -6.06 7.39
CA VAL A 151 2.31 -4.60 7.25
C VAL A 151 1.64 -4.15 5.97
N LEU A 152 0.69 -3.22 6.08
CA LEU A 152 -0.01 -2.63 4.94
C LEU A 152 0.01 -1.11 5.00
N ARG A 153 0.53 -0.49 3.95
CA ARG A 153 0.55 0.97 3.78
C ARG A 153 -0.30 1.36 2.58
N LEU A 154 -1.34 2.15 2.84
CA LEU A 154 -2.33 2.67 1.90
C LEU A 154 -2.45 4.19 2.05
N PHE A 155 -1.35 4.87 2.38
CA PHE A 155 -1.35 6.31 2.59
C PHE A 155 -1.73 7.04 1.30
N ASN A 156 -2.77 7.87 1.32
CA ASN A 156 -3.29 8.59 0.14
C ASN A 156 -3.69 7.65 -1.03
N ALA A 157 -4.01 6.39 -0.73
CA ALA A 157 -4.61 5.49 -1.71
C ALA A 157 -6.00 5.99 -2.10
N LYS A 158 -6.31 5.93 -3.39
CA LYS A 158 -7.63 6.26 -3.92
C LYS A 158 -8.40 4.98 -4.17
N VAL A 159 -9.59 4.87 -3.60
CA VAL A 159 -10.55 3.82 -3.93
C VAL A 159 -11.71 4.43 -4.71
N LYS A 160 -12.56 3.57 -5.30
CA LYS A 160 -13.70 3.99 -6.13
C LYS A 160 -14.50 5.09 -5.42
N LYS A 161 -15.04 6.05 -6.20
CA LYS A 161 -15.86 7.19 -5.70
C LYS A 161 -16.98 6.81 -4.73
N TYR A 162 -17.43 5.55 -4.78
CA TYR A 162 -18.52 5.00 -3.98
C TYR A 162 -18.10 3.83 -3.08
N SER A 163 -16.82 3.56 -2.83
CA SER A 163 -16.38 2.56 -1.84
C SER A 163 -15.54 3.24 -0.79
N ASP A 164 -15.54 2.71 0.42
CA ASP A 164 -14.64 3.16 1.47
C ASP A 164 -13.39 2.27 1.52
N ILE A 165 -12.25 2.82 1.93
CA ILE A 165 -11.04 2.03 2.19
C ILE A 165 -11.31 0.94 3.24
N TRP A 166 -12.22 1.18 4.18
CA TRP A 166 -12.64 0.19 5.17
C TRP A 166 -13.28 -1.07 4.56
N GLU A 167 -13.96 -0.94 3.42
CA GLU A 167 -14.52 -2.08 2.68
C GLU A 167 -13.39 -3.00 2.16
N PHE A 168 -12.32 -2.41 1.62
CA PHE A 168 -11.13 -3.14 1.20
C PHE A 168 -10.43 -3.82 2.38
N LEU A 169 -10.33 -3.12 3.52
CA LEU A 169 -9.65 -3.66 4.70
C LEU A 169 -10.42 -4.81 5.36
N ASN A 170 -11.75 -4.81 5.25
CA ASN A 170 -12.59 -5.92 5.74
C ASN A 170 -12.36 -7.23 4.97
N SER A 171 -11.81 -7.18 3.75
CA SER A 171 -11.46 -8.39 2.98
C SER A 171 -10.10 -9.01 3.34
N LEU A 172 -9.31 -8.32 4.16
CA LEU A 172 -7.99 -8.84 4.57
C LEU A 172 -8.13 -10.21 5.23
N PRO A 173 -7.23 -11.17 4.93
CA PRO A 173 -7.34 -12.54 5.41
C PRO A 173 -7.29 -12.63 6.94
N ARG A 174 -7.90 -13.70 7.46
CA ARG A 174 -7.76 -14.20 8.83
C ARG A 174 -6.94 -15.50 8.77
N PRO A 175 -6.13 -15.88 9.79
CA PRO A 175 -6.00 -15.29 11.14
C PRO A 175 -4.71 -14.49 11.39
N GLN A 176 -3.73 -14.49 10.49
CA GLN A 176 -2.42 -13.81 10.68
C GLN A 176 -2.49 -12.28 10.46
N GLY A 177 -3.61 -11.66 10.85
CA GLY A 177 -4.01 -10.32 10.42
C GLY A 177 -2.96 -9.23 10.61
N VAL A 178 -2.99 -8.24 9.72
CA VAL A 178 -2.17 -7.03 9.72
C VAL A 178 -1.96 -6.46 11.13
N THR A 179 -0.70 -6.38 11.56
CA THR A 179 -0.31 -5.77 12.84
C THR A 179 -0.01 -4.29 12.70
N ASP A 180 0.39 -3.84 11.51
CA ASP A 180 0.80 -2.48 11.23
C ASP A 180 0.06 -1.95 10.00
N LEU A 181 -0.84 -1.01 10.23
CA LEU A 181 -1.67 -0.41 9.19
C LEU A 181 -1.43 1.10 9.11
N SER A 182 -1.17 1.59 7.89
CA SER A 182 -1.08 3.02 7.61
C SER A 182 -2.09 3.43 6.55
N LEU A 183 -2.98 4.36 6.90
CA LEU A 183 -4.01 4.90 6.03
C LEU A 183 -3.86 6.43 5.89
N GLY A 184 -4.25 6.96 4.73
CA GLY A 184 -4.29 8.39 4.48
C GLY A 184 -5.64 8.83 3.92
N ASN A 185 -6.01 10.09 4.12
CA ASN A 185 -7.29 10.69 3.71
C ASN A 185 -8.52 9.92 4.22
N VAL A 186 -8.38 9.31 5.40
CA VAL A 186 -9.47 8.56 6.03
C VAL A 186 -10.50 9.54 6.54
N ARG A 187 -11.77 9.24 6.32
CA ARG A 187 -12.86 9.99 6.90
C ARG A 187 -13.66 9.08 7.80
N PHE A 188 -14.27 9.61 8.85
CA PHE A 188 -15.16 8.90 9.74
C PHE A 188 -16.49 9.63 9.71
N TYR A 189 -17.50 9.00 9.10
CA TYR A 189 -18.78 9.61 8.79
C TYR A 189 -19.91 8.94 9.56
N THR A 190 -20.68 9.74 10.30
CA THR A 190 -21.90 9.23 10.94
C THR A 190 -23.03 9.07 9.92
N PRO A 191 -23.84 8.00 10.01
CA PRO A 191 -25.01 7.87 9.15
C PRO A 191 -25.90 9.10 9.27
N SER A 192 -26.09 9.81 8.16
CA SER A 192 -27.02 10.93 8.10
C SER A 192 -28.33 10.45 7.48
N ILE A 193 -29.43 10.59 8.20
CA ILE A 193 -30.77 10.32 7.65
C ILE A 193 -31.24 11.59 6.95
N ILE A 194 -31.23 11.61 5.62
CA ILE A 194 -31.89 12.67 4.86
C ILE A 194 -33.32 12.20 4.56
N LYS A 195 -34.30 12.75 5.27
CA LYS A 195 -35.71 12.59 4.89
C LYS A 195 -35.97 13.48 3.67
N ALA A 196 -36.00 12.90 2.47
CA ALA A 196 -36.66 13.55 1.34
C ALA A 196 -38.17 13.40 1.51
N THR A 197 -38.94 14.39 1.06
CA THR A 197 -40.40 14.51 1.25
C THR A 197 -41.24 13.33 0.73
N ALA A 198 -40.64 12.37 0.04
CA ALA A 198 -41.26 11.11 -0.38
C ALA A 198 -40.41 9.84 -0.10
N SER A 199 -39.20 9.97 0.45
CA SER A 199 -38.33 8.83 0.76
C SER A 199 -37.24 9.18 1.79
N THR A 200 -37.07 8.32 2.78
CA THR A 200 -35.93 8.42 3.72
C THR A 200 -34.69 7.87 3.03
N VAL A 201 -33.79 8.75 2.58
CA VAL A 201 -32.49 8.35 2.03
C VAL A 201 -31.46 8.44 3.16
N VAL A 202 -31.05 7.29 3.68
CA VAL A 202 -29.90 7.23 4.59
C VAL A 202 -28.64 7.42 3.75
N HIS A 203 -27.91 8.50 3.98
CA HIS A 203 -26.61 8.72 3.36
C HIS A 203 -25.57 7.75 3.94
N LYS A 204 -24.54 7.49 3.13
CA LYS A 204 -23.50 6.48 3.33
C LYS A 204 -22.69 6.71 4.61
N SER A 205 -22.93 5.90 5.64
CA SER A 205 -22.02 5.72 6.78
C SER A 205 -20.84 4.86 6.34
N ASN A 206 -19.65 5.15 6.87
CA ASN A 206 -18.53 4.20 6.81
C ASN A 206 -18.16 3.63 8.18
N LEU A 207 -18.81 4.11 9.24
CA LEU A 207 -18.55 3.63 10.60
C LEU A 207 -18.92 2.16 10.76
N THR A 208 -19.90 1.67 10.00
CA THR A 208 -20.24 0.24 10.00
C THR A 208 -19.05 -0.61 9.56
N GLU A 209 -18.39 -0.21 8.47
CA GLU A 209 -17.22 -0.87 7.93
C GLU A 209 -16.00 -0.70 8.85
N VAL A 210 -15.84 0.48 9.48
CA VAL A 210 -14.83 0.73 10.53
C VAL A 210 -15.01 -0.24 11.69
N TYR A 211 -16.21 -0.34 12.25
CA TYR A 211 -16.48 -1.22 13.39
C TYR A 211 -16.31 -2.68 13.00
N SER A 212 -16.80 -3.09 11.84
CA SER A 212 -16.57 -4.43 11.28
C SER A 212 -15.07 -4.75 11.18
N PHE A 213 -14.26 -3.77 10.76
CA PHE A 213 -12.83 -3.95 10.67
C PHE A 213 -12.23 -4.18 12.07
N PHE A 214 -12.49 -3.30 13.02
CA PHE A 214 -11.91 -3.43 14.37
C PHE A 214 -12.40 -4.67 15.13
N GLN A 215 -13.64 -5.11 14.93
CA GLN A 215 -14.17 -6.34 15.53
C GLN A 215 -13.44 -7.61 15.06
N THR A 216 -12.78 -7.55 13.91
CA THR A 216 -12.21 -8.72 13.24
C THR A 216 -10.68 -8.69 13.18
N LYS A 217 -10.06 -7.61 13.64
CA LYS A 217 -8.61 -7.36 13.57
C LYS A 217 -7.99 -7.17 14.95
N ASN A 218 -8.15 -8.21 15.78
CA ASN A 218 -7.63 -8.25 17.15
C ASN A 218 -6.09 -8.28 17.23
N SER A 219 -5.39 -8.45 16.10
CA SER A 219 -3.92 -8.46 16.03
C SER A 219 -3.31 -7.10 15.70
N LEU A 220 -4.13 -6.08 15.40
CA LEU A 220 -3.63 -4.76 15.04
C LEU A 220 -2.97 -4.09 16.25
N LYS A 221 -1.70 -3.70 16.10
CA LYS A 221 -0.89 -3.07 17.14
C LYS A 221 -0.59 -1.61 16.83
N VAL A 222 -0.31 -1.34 15.56
CA VAL A 222 0.07 -0.01 15.08
C VAL A 222 -0.94 0.45 14.05
N LEU A 223 -1.58 1.58 14.32
CA LEU A 223 -2.46 2.26 13.38
C LEU A 223 -1.96 3.68 13.13
N SER A 224 -1.66 3.99 11.88
CA SER A 224 -1.32 5.34 11.44
C SER A 224 -2.43 5.90 10.55
N LEU A 225 -3.11 6.94 11.02
CA LEU A 225 -4.17 7.65 10.32
C LEU A 225 -3.66 9.04 9.96
N HIS A 226 -3.49 9.32 8.66
CA HIS A 226 -3.02 10.62 8.19
C HIS A 226 -4.11 11.35 7.42
N LEU A 227 -4.15 12.68 7.53
CA LEU A 227 -5.19 13.53 6.92
C LEU A 227 -6.59 13.03 7.25
N VAL A 228 -6.79 12.70 8.53
CA VAL A 228 -8.06 12.17 9.00
C VAL A 228 -9.09 13.27 9.08
N VAL A 229 -10.35 12.96 8.73
CA VAL A 229 -11.50 13.83 8.99
C VAL A 229 -12.51 13.10 9.84
N PHE A 230 -12.75 13.60 11.04
CA PHE A 230 -13.81 13.12 11.91
C PHE A 230 -15.03 14.04 11.77
N GLU A 231 -16.16 13.51 11.33
CA GLU A 231 -17.43 14.24 11.42
C GLU A 231 -17.92 14.34 12.87
N LYS A 232 -18.88 15.24 13.11
CA LYS A 232 -19.55 15.37 14.40
C LYS A 232 -20.14 14.01 14.81
N GLN A 233 -19.87 13.57 16.04
CA GLN A 233 -20.30 12.27 16.61
C GLN A 233 -19.67 11.01 15.97
N SER A 234 -18.62 11.13 15.16
CA SER A 234 -17.97 9.96 14.53
C SER A 234 -17.05 9.16 15.46
N ILE A 235 -16.64 9.75 16.58
CA ILE A 235 -15.84 9.09 17.61
C ILE A 235 -16.79 8.53 18.68
N SER A 236 -17.11 7.24 18.60
CA SER A 236 -17.90 6.56 19.61
C SER A 236 -17.02 5.99 20.73
N ARG A 237 -17.65 5.66 21.85
CA ARG A 237 -17.01 4.93 22.96
C ARG A 237 -16.36 3.63 22.49
N HIS A 238 -17.02 2.89 21.61
CA HIS A 238 -16.49 1.63 21.08
C HIS A 238 -15.22 1.85 20.24
N LEU A 239 -15.20 2.86 19.37
CA LEU A 239 -14.00 3.19 18.59
C LEU A 239 -12.83 3.59 19.49
N LEU A 240 -13.10 4.37 20.54
CA LEU A 240 -12.10 4.76 21.54
C LEU A 240 -11.54 3.53 22.28
N GLU A 241 -12.40 2.61 22.70
CA GLU A 241 -11.98 1.35 23.33
C GLU A 241 -11.05 0.54 22.40
N CYS A 242 -11.34 0.48 21.10
CA CYS A 242 -10.45 -0.14 20.11
C CYS A 242 -9.10 0.60 20.02
N PHE A 243 -9.10 1.93 19.98
CA PHE A 243 -7.86 2.73 19.94
C PHE A 243 -7.00 2.55 21.18
N CYS A 244 -7.61 2.38 22.35
CA CYS A 244 -6.90 2.14 23.61
C CYS A 244 -6.20 0.77 23.68
N GLN A 245 -6.56 -0.18 22.81
CA GLN A 245 -5.94 -1.51 22.75
C GLN A 245 -4.71 -1.56 21.84
N LEU A 246 -4.43 -0.49 21.09
CA LEU A 246 -3.27 -0.39 20.22
C LEU A 246 -1.99 -0.15 21.05
N ASP A 247 -0.85 -0.63 20.56
CA ASP A 247 0.46 -0.24 21.06
C ASP A 247 0.76 1.21 20.66
N HIS A 248 0.41 1.57 19.41
CA HIS A 248 0.62 2.90 18.86
C HIS A 248 -0.51 3.36 17.94
N LEU A 249 -1.02 4.56 18.20
CA LEU A 249 -1.96 5.28 17.35
C LEU A 249 -1.35 6.62 16.91
N TYR A 250 -1.01 6.72 15.64
CA TYR A 250 -0.50 7.94 15.02
C TYR A 250 -1.63 8.66 14.29
N VAL A 251 -1.91 9.92 14.66
CA VAL A 251 -2.98 10.72 14.05
C VAL A 251 -2.42 12.01 13.47
N GLY A 252 -2.30 12.03 12.14
CA GLY A 252 -1.99 13.20 11.35
C GLY A 252 -3.26 13.94 10.94
N TYR A 253 -3.39 15.22 11.26
CA TYR A 253 -4.54 16.05 10.87
C TYR A 253 -4.12 17.19 9.94
N ASP A 254 -5.07 17.66 9.13
CA ASP A 254 -4.88 18.80 8.24
C ASP A 254 -4.92 20.10 9.05
N ALA A 255 -3.99 21.01 8.74
CA ALA A 255 -3.92 22.34 9.30
C ALA A 255 -5.18 23.18 9.07
N LEU A 256 -5.92 22.88 7.99
CA LEU A 256 -7.03 23.68 7.49
C LEU A 256 -8.40 23.23 8.03
N SER A 257 -8.49 22.09 8.71
CA SER A 257 -9.74 21.58 9.26
C SER A 257 -9.87 21.92 10.76
N GLU A 258 -10.99 22.53 11.16
CA GLU A 258 -11.36 22.70 12.56
C GLU A 258 -11.77 21.33 13.14
N GLN A 259 -10.80 20.58 13.65
CA GLN A 259 -11.00 19.27 14.30
C GLN A 259 -10.64 19.31 15.79
N SER A 260 -10.60 20.49 16.39
CA SER A 260 -10.12 20.68 17.76
C SER A 260 -10.89 19.84 18.77
N GLU A 261 -12.23 19.75 18.64
CA GLU A 261 -13.07 18.95 19.52
C GLU A 261 -12.75 17.45 19.44
N GLN A 262 -12.67 16.87 18.24
CA GLN A 262 -12.38 15.45 18.06
C GLN A 262 -10.96 15.08 18.47
N LEU A 263 -9.99 15.96 18.20
CA LEU A 263 -8.62 15.79 18.68
C LEU A 263 -8.54 15.85 20.22
N ASN A 264 -9.35 16.69 20.87
CA ASN A 264 -9.44 16.74 22.32
C ASN A 264 -10.06 15.46 22.88
N ILE A 265 -11.14 14.95 22.28
CA ILE A 265 -11.73 13.66 22.65
C ILE A 265 -10.69 12.54 22.60
N LEU A 266 -9.87 12.48 21.54
CA LEU A 266 -8.79 11.48 21.45
C LEU A 266 -7.77 11.65 22.57
N LYS A 267 -7.32 12.88 22.86
CA LYS A 267 -6.35 13.16 23.94
C LYS A 267 -6.87 12.83 25.33
N GLU A 268 -8.16 13.05 25.57
CA GLU A 268 -8.80 12.79 26.87
C GLU A 268 -9.05 11.30 27.10
N ASN A 269 -9.30 10.53 26.04
CA ASN A 269 -9.76 9.15 26.16
C ASN A 269 -8.73 8.09 25.76
N VAL A 270 -7.74 8.40 24.92
CA VAL A 270 -6.70 7.46 24.50
C VAL A 270 -5.42 7.70 25.31
N PRO A 271 -4.78 6.66 25.88
CA PRO A 271 -3.60 6.83 26.71
C PRO A 271 -2.46 7.60 26.01
N PRO A 272 -1.76 8.52 26.69
CA PRO A 272 -0.68 9.32 26.08
C PRO A 272 0.50 8.50 25.53
N HIS A 273 0.72 7.28 26.03
CA HIS A 273 1.78 6.39 25.53
C HIS A 273 1.37 5.68 24.22
N VAL A 274 0.07 5.59 23.95
CA VAL A 274 -0.49 5.02 22.71
C VAL A 274 -0.62 6.12 21.66
N LEU A 275 -1.17 7.28 22.03
CA LEU A 275 -1.56 8.32 21.08
C LEU A 275 -0.42 9.31 20.78
N LYS A 276 -0.13 9.48 19.48
CA LYS A 276 0.70 10.57 18.97
C LYS A 276 -0.05 11.36 17.90
N ILE A 277 -0.34 12.62 18.18
CA ILE A 277 -0.96 13.55 17.23
C ILE A 277 0.10 14.46 16.62
N PHE A 278 0.03 14.69 15.32
CA PHE A 278 0.91 15.63 14.62
C PHE A 278 0.15 16.36 13.51
N LYS A 279 0.62 17.56 13.18
CA LYS A 279 0.07 18.38 12.10
C LYS A 279 0.75 17.99 10.80
N CYS A 280 -0.03 17.70 9.75
CA CYS A 280 0.51 17.30 8.45
C CYS A 280 -0.01 18.17 7.31
N THR A 281 0.80 18.31 6.26
CA THR A 281 0.38 18.97 5.02
C THR A 281 -0.68 18.12 4.32
N ASN A 282 -1.42 18.70 3.38
CA ASN A 282 -2.34 17.99 2.48
C ASN A 282 -1.69 16.86 1.64
N LYS A 283 -0.35 16.73 1.67
CA LYS A 283 0.42 15.61 1.10
C LYS A 283 0.84 14.56 2.14
N GLY A 284 0.39 14.71 3.40
CA GLY A 284 0.70 13.84 4.54
C GLY A 284 2.05 14.06 5.20
N SER A 285 2.88 14.96 4.69
CA SER A 285 4.18 15.27 5.28
C SER A 285 4.00 15.96 6.64
N ASP A 286 4.66 15.45 7.67
CA ASP A 286 4.68 16.02 9.01
C ASP A 286 5.32 17.41 9.01
N ILE A 287 4.55 18.43 9.37
CA ILE A 287 4.99 19.84 9.34
C ILE A 287 6.01 20.12 10.46
N SER A 288 6.04 19.30 11.52
CA SER A 288 7.00 19.47 12.62
C SER A 288 8.44 19.12 12.24
N LYS A 289 8.65 18.38 11.14
CA LYS A 289 9.96 17.96 10.63
C LYS A 289 10.47 18.83 9.47
N VAL A 290 9.70 19.80 9.01
CA VAL A 290 10.11 20.75 7.97
C VAL A 290 10.72 21.96 8.69
N ARG A 291 12.01 21.84 9.07
CA ARG A 291 12.87 22.96 9.46
C ARG A 291 14.08 22.99 8.54
#